data_AF-A0A6A5VUG7-F1
#
_entry.id   AF-A0A6A5VUG7-F1
#
_cell.length_a   1.000
_cell.length_b   1.000
_cell.length_c   1.000
_cell.angle_alpha   90.00
_cell.angle_beta   90.00
_cell.angle_gamma   90.00
#
_symmetry.space_group_name_H-M   'P 1'
#
loop_
_entity.id
_entity.type
_entity.pdbx_description
1 polymer ?
#
loop_
_entity_poly.entity_id
_entity_poly.type
_entity_poly.pdbx_seq_one_letter_code
_entity_poly.pdbx_strand_id
1 'polypeptide(L)'
;MTTKMHLRPKSRSRPTDSVSQGSAPEQTTVTVTAEASPSATALTTITASSPSVTSPSATPTGLPDLDHTSIERVKISCPSTALVSWKVEGFSCLETTQVSPDVNTDITGITASTPQTCIDACSTWNQWDGGGCLAVSMEWDLSYAYREFKGANCFLRGTDSPTSGNPNVTSLILDQEIVTA
;
A
#
# COMPACT_ATOMS: atom_id res chain seq x y z
N MET A 1 40.44 -8.01 -26.94
CA MET A 1 40.25 -8.66 -25.62
C MET A 1 38.74 -8.79 -25.42
N THR A 2 38.19 -9.99 -25.58
CA THR A 2 36.75 -10.19 -25.77
C THR A 2 36.22 -11.02 -24.60
N THR A 3 35.49 -10.37 -23.69
CA THR A 3 34.98 -11.01 -22.46
C THR A 3 33.73 -11.83 -22.80
N LYS A 4 33.85 -13.14 -22.67
CA LYS A 4 32.79 -14.13 -22.87
C LYS A 4 31.96 -14.23 -21.59
N MET A 5 30.74 -13.68 -21.59
CA MET A 5 29.81 -13.84 -20.47
C MET A 5 29.18 -15.24 -20.49
N HIS A 6 29.39 -15.99 -19.39
CA HIS A 6 28.83 -17.32 -19.15
C HIS A 6 27.52 -17.16 -18.37
N LEU A 7 26.38 -17.39 -19.02
CA LEU A 7 25.09 -17.49 -18.33
C LEU A 7 24.99 -18.87 -17.67
N ARG A 8 24.95 -18.90 -16.34
CA ARG A 8 24.61 -20.11 -15.57
C ARG A 8 23.08 -20.27 -15.53
N PRO A 9 22.52 -21.44 -15.87
CA PRO A 9 21.12 -21.74 -15.58
C PRO A 9 20.94 -21.96 -14.06
N LYS A 10 20.00 -21.23 -13.46
CA LYS A 10 19.61 -21.39 -12.05
C LYS A 10 18.62 -22.55 -11.94
N SER A 11 19.12 -23.72 -11.53
CA SER A 11 18.32 -24.91 -11.24
C SER A 11 17.31 -24.63 -10.13
N ARG A 12 16.02 -24.82 -10.44
CA ARG A 12 14.91 -24.70 -9.50
C ARG A 12 14.69 -26.05 -8.84
N SER A 13 15.24 -26.24 -7.64
CA SER A 13 14.95 -27.42 -6.81
C SER A 13 13.55 -27.24 -6.20
N ARG A 14 12.64 -28.14 -6.55
CA ARG A 14 11.27 -28.23 -6.03
C ARG A 14 11.31 -28.97 -4.68
N PRO A 15 10.64 -28.52 -3.62
CA PRO A 15 10.51 -29.32 -2.40
C PRO A 15 9.63 -30.54 -2.70
N THR A 16 10.08 -31.71 -2.25
CA THR A 16 9.28 -32.93 -2.21
C THR A 16 8.84 -33.10 -0.78
N ASP A 17 7.63 -32.65 -0.43
CA ASP A 17 7.01 -33.00 0.84
C ASP A 17 6.05 -34.17 0.62
N SER A 18 6.51 -35.31 1.12
CA SER A 18 5.70 -36.50 1.37
C SER A 18 4.79 -36.24 2.57
N VAL A 19 3.47 -36.29 2.40
CA VAL A 19 2.53 -36.43 3.51
C VAL A 19 1.55 -37.55 3.23
N SER A 20 1.51 -38.46 4.21
CA SER A 20 0.77 -39.71 4.28
C SER A 20 -0.75 -39.56 4.13
N GLN A 21 -1.32 -40.55 3.43
CA GLN A 21 -2.73 -40.93 3.53
C GLN A 21 -3.08 -41.41 4.94
N GLY A 22 -4.26 -41.03 5.43
CA GLY A 22 -4.93 -41.78 6.49
C GLY A 22 -6.01 -41.00 7.26
N SER A 23 -7.26 -41.13 6.81
CA SER A 23 -8.48 -41.39 7.61
C SER A 23 -9.74 -40.68 7.07
N ALA A 24 -10.86 -41.36 7.29
CA ALA A 24 -12.17 -41.25 6.65
C ALA A 24 -12.91 -39.90 6.81
N PRO A 25 -13.94 -39.62 5.99
CA PRO A 25 -14.71 -38.37 6.06
C PRO A 25 -15.78 -38.44 7.15
N GLU A 26 -15.64 -37.63 8.20
CA GLU A 26 -16.80 -37.22 9.01
C GLU A 26 -17.47 -36.02 8.32
N GLN A 27 -18.68 -36.24 7.80
CA GLN A 27 -19.55 -35.17 7.32
C GLN A 27 -20.14 -34.43 8.53
N THR A 28 -19.56 -33.29 8.87
CA THR A 28 -20.19 -32.31 9.76
C THR A 28 -21.10 -31.42 8.91
N THR A 29 -22.40 -31.68 8.99
CA THR A 29 -23.44 -30.80 8.43
C THR A 29 -23.50 -29.52 9.24
N VAL A 30 -22.94 -28.43 8.73
CA VAL A 30 -23.08 -27.08 9.30
C VAL A 30 -24.36 -26.48 8.73
N THR A 31 -25.39 -26.36 9.57
CA THR A 31 -26.60 -25.62 9.25
C THR A 31 -26.27 -24.12 9.25
N VAL A 32 -26.08 -23.54 8.07
CA VAL A 32 -25.95 -22.10 7.90
C VAL A 32 -27.33 -21.48 8.02
N THR A 33 -27.62 -20.88 9.17
CA THR A 33 -28.75 -19.96 9.32
C THR A 33 -28.38 -18.69 8.56
N ALA A 34 -28.95 -18.51 7.36
CA ALA A 34 -28.84 -17.26 6.61
C ALA A 34 -29.51 -16.14 7.42
N GLU A 35 -28.70 -15.33 8.08
CA GLU A 35 -29.16 -14.10 8.72
C GLU A 35 -29.56 -13.10 7.63
N ALA A 36 -30.78 -12.58 7.76
CA ALA A 36 -31.42 -11.73 6.78
C ALA A 36 -30.57 -10.48 6.50
N SER A 37 -30.19 -10.32 5.23
CA SER A 37 -29.56 -9.12 4.70
C SER A 37 -30.46 -7.90 4.94
N PRO A 38 -30.01 -6.87 5.70
CA PRO A 38 -30.71 -5.60 5.72
C PRO A 38 -30.56 -4.91 4.37
N SER A 39 -31.71 -4.81 3.71
CA SER A 39 -31.99 -4.06 2.51
C SER A 39 -31.76 -2.55 2.72
N ALA A 40 -31.35 -1.91 1.61
CA ALA A 40 -31.39 -0.47 1.32
C ALA A 40 -30.32 0.44 1.96
N THR A 41 -29.19 0.58 1.26
CA THR A 41 -28.42 1.84 1.27
C THR A 41 -28.76 2.62 0.01
N ALA A 42 -29.37 3.80 0.21
CA ALA A 42 -29.81 4.70 -0.82
C ALA A 42 -28.67 5.05 -1.80
N LEU A 43 -28.90 4.81 -3.08
CA LEU A 43 -28.06 5.31 -4.16
C LEU A 43 -28.19 6.84 -4.17
N THR A 44 -27.23 7.54 -3.59
CA THR A 44 -27.16 8.99 -3.73
C THR A 44 -26.58 9.28 -5.11
N THR A 45 -27.46 9.49 -6.09
CA THR A 45 -27.06 9.97 -7.42
C THR A 45 -26.50 11.38 -7.25
N ILE A 46 -25.17 11.49 -7.23
CA ILE A 46 -24.49 12.79 -7.29
C ILE A 46 -24.63 13.24 -8.74
N THR A 47 -25.61 14.10 -9.01
CA THR A 47 -25.72 14.79 -10.30
C THR A 47 -24.49 15.68 -10.45
N ALA A 48 -23.48 15.18 -11.17
CA ALA A 48 -22.32 15.96 -11.56
C ALA A 48 -22.81 17.13 -12.44
N SER A 49 -22.97 18.30 -11.83
CA SER A 49 -23.18 19.53 -12.57
C SER A 49 -21.88 19.81 -13.29
N SER A 50 -21.88 19.59 -14.61
CA SER A 50 -20.74 19.91 -15.47
C SER A 50 -20.41 21.39 -15.25
N PRO A 51 -19.24 21.75 -14.69
CA PRO A 51 -18.85 23.15 -14.62
C PRO A 51 -18.73 23.62 -16.07
N SER A 52 -19.58 24.56 -16.47
CA SER A 52 -19.43 25.24 -17.74
C SER A 52 -18.15 26.07 -17.66
N VAL A 53 -17.04 25.48 -18.11
CA VAL A 53 -15.74 26.14 -18.20
C VAL A 53 -15.85 27.17 -19.32
N THR A 54 -16.27 28.38 -18.94
CA THR A 54 -16.12 29.54 -19.80
C THR A 54 -14.63 29.82 -19.80
N SER A 55 -13.95 29.58 -20.92
CA SER A 55 -12.52 29.78 -21.06
C SER A 55 -12.26 31.29 -21.29
N PRO A 56 -11.74 32.05 -20.31
CA PRO A 56 -11.21 33.36 -20.62
C PRO A 56 -9.92 33.16 -21.40
N SER A 57 -9.95 33.54 -22.69
CA SER A 57 -8.75 33.72 -23.50
C SER A 57 -8.01 34.96 -22.99
N ALA A 58 -7.33 34.82 -21.85
CA ALA A 58 -6.38 35.79 -21.34
C ALA A 58 -4.98 35.26 -21.64
N THR A 59 -4.20 36.06 -22.37
CA THR A 59 -2.77 35.85 -22.55
C THR A 59 -2.12 35.68 -21.17
N PRO A 60 -1.38 34.60 -20.87
CA PRO A 60 -0.80 34.40 -19.56
C PRO A 60 0.31 35.44 -19.34
N THR A 61 -0.02 36.56 -18.68
CA THR A 61 0.95 37.52 -18.18
C THR A 61 1.62 36.93 -16.94
N GLY A 62 2.65 36.12 -17.16
CA GLY A 62 3.51 35.55 -16.11
C GLY A 62 2.78 34.52 -15.25
N LEU A 63 3.27 33.27 -15.18
CA LEU A 63 2.88 32.43 -14.05
C LEU A 63 3.29 33.20 -12.78
N PRO A 64 2.37 33.40 -11.81
CA PRO A 64 2.80 33.86 -10.50
C PRO A 64 3.86 32.87 -10.02
N ASP A 65 5.00 33.40 -9.60
CA ASP A 65 6.03 32.63 -8.91
C ASP A 65 5.35 32.07 -7.66
N LEU A 66 4.84 30.85 -7.77
CA LEU A 66 4.23 30.14 -6.65
C LEU A 66 5.41 29.91 -5.71
N ASP A 67 5.42 30.67 -4.64
CA ASP A 67 6.42 30.56 -3.60
C ASP A 67 6.33 29.13 -3.02
N HIS A 68 7.17 28.22 -3.54
CA HIS A 68 7.24 26.82 -3.13
C HIS A 68 7.82 26.66 -1.70
N THR A 69 8.06 27.75 -0.98
CA THR A 69 8.65 27.74 0.36
C THR A 69 7.73 27.17 1.45
N SER A 70 6.46 26.88 1.14
CA SER A 70 5.54 26.24 2.08
C SER A 70 4.81 25.04 1.48
N ILE A 71 5.57 24.05 1.01
CA ILE A 71 4.99 22.71 0.86
C ILE A 71 4.78 22.18 2.28
N GLU A 72 3.50 22.15 2.69
CA GLU A 72 3.10 21.63 4.00
C GLU A 72 3.62 20.20 4.15
N ARG A 73 4.56 20.03 5.08
CA ARG A 73 5.08 18.72 5.43
C ARG A 73 3.96 17.95 6.12
N VAL A 74 3.53 16.85 5.53
CA VAL A 74 2.61 15.94 6.23
C VAL A 74 3.41 15.33 7.36
N LYS A 75 3.15 15.74 8.60
CA LYS A 75 3.78 15.14 9.77
C LYS A 75 3.17 13.75 9.96
N ILE A 76 3.93 12.73 9.58
CA ILE A 76 3.52 11.33 9.71
C ILE A 76 4.13 10.78 11.00
N SER A 77 3.44 10.99 12.11
CA SER A 77 3.72 10.29 13.36
C SER A 77 2.85 9.05 13.45
N CYS A 78 3.35 8.01 14.12
CA CYS A 78 2.54 6.83 14.37
C CYS A 78 1.37 7.22 15.29
N PRO A 79 0.11 7.01 14.88
CA PRO A 79 -1.00 7.23 15.78
C PRO A 79 -0.92 6.24 16.94
N SER A 80 -1.39 6.65 18.12
CA SER A 80 -1.45 5.78 19.30
C SER A 80 -2.52 4.69 19.18
N THR A 81 -3.45 4.84 18.25
CA THR A 81 -4.49 3.86 17.93
C THR A 81 -3.97 2.86 16.89
N ALA A 82 -4.39 1.60 17.03
CA ALA A 82 -4.13 0.58 16.02
C ALA A 82 -4.62 1.07 14.65
N LEU A 83 -3.78 0.92 13.64
CA LEU A 83 -4.13 1.21 12.27
C LEU A 83 -4.68 -0.07 11.66
N VAL A 84 -5.90 0.03 11.15
CA VAL A 84 -6.64 -1.11 10.63
C VAL A 84 -7.08 -0.77 9.22
N SER A 85 -6.77 -1.64 8.27
CA SER A 85 -7.26 -1.46 6.90
C SER A 85 -8.77 -1.66 6.83
N TRP A 86 -9.38 -1.22 5.73
CA TRP A 86 -10.80 -1.51 5.47
C TRP A 86 -11.13 -3.03 5.45
N LYS A 87 -10.13 -3.90 5.27
CA LYS A 87 -10.26 -5.37 5.36
C LYS A 87 -10.07 -5.94 6.76
N VAL A 88 -9.97 -5.09 7.78
CA VAL A 88 -9.75 -5.51 9.18
C VAL A 88 -8.35 -6.12 9.39
N GLU A 89 -7.39 -5.78 8.53
CA GLU A 89 -5.99 -6.19 8.74
C GLU A 89 -5.29 -5.15 9.63
N GLY A 90 -4.65 -5.60 10.70
CA GLY A 90 -3.87 -4.75 11.59
C GLY A 90 -2.53 -4.35 10.99
N PHE A 91 -2.07 -3.13 11.28
CA PHE A 91 -0.74 -2.66 10.91
C PHE A 91 0.00 -2.10 12.13
N SER A 92 1.21 -2.61 12.34
CA SER A 92 2.16 -2.05 13.29
C SER A 92 2.88 -0.88 12.67
N CYS A 93 2.75 0.29 13.30
CA CYS A 93 3.44 1.50 12.87
C CYS A 93 4.83 1.58 13.53
N LEU A 94 5.87 1.72 12.71
CA LEU A 94 7.25 1.86 13.13
C LEU A 94 7.79 3.23 12.73
N GLU A 95 8.01 4.09 13.71
CA GLU A 95 8.62 5.40 13.49
C GLU A 95 10.10 5.25 13.10
N THR A 96 10.60 6.15 12.26
CA THR A 96 12.02 6.26 11.85
C THR A 96 12.62 4.96 11.31
N THR A 97 11.76 4.06 10.83
CA THR A 97 12.14 2.75 10.33
C THR A 97 11.75 2.69 8.87
N GLN A 98 12.66 2.22 8.03
CA GLN A 98 12.41 2.00 6.62
C GLN A 98 12.38 0.50 6.37
N VAL A 99 11.32 0.01 5.72
CA VAL A 99 11.34 -1.34 5.16
C VAL A 99 12.31 -1.34 3.99
N SER A 100 13.20 -2.34 3.93
CA SER A 100 14.36 -2.37 3.01
C SER A 100 14.00 -1.81 1.62
N PRO A 101 14.63 -0.69 1.18
CA PRO A 101 14.38 -0.10 -0.13
C PRO A 101 15.06 -0.89 -1.26
N ASP A 102 15.05 -2.22 -1.15
CA ASP A 102 15.50 -3.05 -2.24
C ASP A 102 14.61 -2.75 -3.45
N VAL A 103 15.22 -2.33 -4.55
CA VAL A 103 14.53 -1.90 -5.79
C VAL A 103 13.59 -2.95 -6.39
N ASN A 104 13.61 -4.18 -5.87
CA ASN A 104 12.75 -5.29 -6.27
C ASN A 104 11.60 -5.57 -5.29
N THR A 105 11.49 -4.82 -4.19
CA THR A 105 10.43 -4.98 -3.18
C THR A 105 9.40 -3.85 -3.25
N ASP A 106 9.70 -2.75 -3.93
CA ASP A 106 8.71 -1.74 -4.29
C ASP A 106 7.72 -2.31 -5.30
N ILE A 107 6.47 -2.43 -4.87
CA ILE A 107 5.36 -2.83 -5.73
C ILE A 107 4.94 -1.64 -6.59
N THR A 108 4.61 -0.53 -5.92
CA THR A 108 4.19 0.73 -6.56
C THR A 108 4.27 1.89 -5.58
N GLY A 109 4.26 3.11 -6.10
CA GLY A 109 4.21 4.35 -5.31
C GLY A 109 2.96 5.16 -5.62
N ILE A 110 2.31 5.69 -4.60
CA ILE A 110 1.15 6.58 -4.71
C ILE A 110 1.36 7.86 -3.90
N THR A 111 0.56 8.88 -4.21
CA THR A 111 0.42 10.05 -3.34
C THR A 111 -0.66 9.76 -2.29
N ALA A 112 -0.30 9.83 -1.01
CA ALA A 112 -1.22 9.63 0.11
C ALA A 112 -1.02 10.74 1.15
N SER A 113 -2.13 11.36 1.57
CA SER A 113 -2.11 12.43 2.56
C SER A 113 -2.07 11.91 4.01
N THR A 114 -2.40 10.64 4.23
CA THR A 114 -2.43 10.02 5.57
C THR A 114 -1.91 8.58 5.54
N PRO A 115 -1.38 8.06 6.67
CA PRO A 115 -1.06 6.64 6.83
C PRO A 115 -2.21 5.70 6.48
N GLN A 116 -3.43 6.08 6.86
CA GLN A 116 -4.62 5.28 6.58
C GLN A 116 -4.85 5.10 5.07
N THR A 117 -4.74 6.19 4.29
CA THR A 117 -4.88 6.11 2.83
C THR A 117 -3.81 5.21 2.21
N CYS A 118 -2.60 5.20 2.77
CA CYS A 118 -1.51 4.35 2.32
C CYS A 118 -1.76 2.88 2.64
N ILE A 119 -2.25 2.57 3.84
CA ILE A 119 -2.67 1.22 4.26
C ILE A 119 -3.82 0.70 3.39
N ASP A 120 -4.85 1.51 3.18
CA ASP A 120 -6.01 1.10 2.39
C ASP A 120 -5.63 0.79 0.94
N ALA A 121 -4.62 1.49 0.39
CA ALA A 121 -4.05 1.18 -0.91
C ALA A 121 -3.33 -0.18 -0.91
N CYS A 122 -2.59 -0.52 0.15
CA CYS A 122 -1.96 -1.84 0.30
C CYS A 122 -2.98 -2.97 0.34
N SER A 123 -4.05 -2.83 1.14
CA SER A 123 -5.13 -3.83 1.18
C SER A 123 -5.94 -3.90 -0.12
N THR A 124 -6.09 -2.77 -0.82
CA THR A 124 -6.66 -2.74 -2.17
C THR A 124 -5.77 -3.49 -3.15
N TRP A 125 -4.46 -3.25 -3.14
CA TRP A 125 -3.51 -4.00 -3.97
C TRP A 125 -3.62 -5.50 -3.72
N ASN A 126 -3.63 -5.91 -2.45
CA ASN A 126 -3.78 -7.32 -2.07
C ASN A 126 -5.08 -7.94 -2.57
N GLN A 127 -6.16 -7.17 -2.66
CA GLN A 127 -7.42 -7.65 -3.24
C GLN A 127 -7.34 -7.84 -4.75
N TRP A 128 -6.68 -6.91 -5.46
CA TRP A 128 -6.70 -6.87 -6.92
C TRP A 128 -5.63 -7.76 -7.56
N ASP A 129 -4.44 -7.81 -6.99
CA ASP A 129 -3.28 -8.54 -7.54
C ASP A 129 -3.08 -9.93 -6.91
N GLY A 130 -3.96 -10.31 -5.97
CA GLY A 130 -3.88 -11.60 -5.28
C GLY A 130 -2.91 -11.63 -4.10
N GLY A 131 -2.51 -10.46 -3.59
CA GLY A 131 -1.67 -10.30 -2.41
C GLY A 131 -0.36 -9.57 -2.67
N GLY A 132 0.59 -9.78 -1.77
CA GLY A 132 1.98 -9.35 -1.95
C GLY A 132 2.36 -8.06 -1.23
N CYS A 133 1.44 -7.15 -0.93
CA CYS A 133 1.74 -5.97 -0.12
C CYS A 133 1.76 -6.34 1.37
N LEU A 134 2.96 -6.35 1.97
CA LEU A 134 3.21 -6.73 3.37
C LEU A 134 3.55 -5.53 4.25
N ALA A 135 3.96 -4.42 3.64
CA ALA A 135 4.23 -3.19 4.36
C ALA A 135 4.00 -1.98 3.46
N VAL A 136 3.94 -0.81 4.08
CA VAL A 136 3.99 0.47 3.40
C VAL A 136 5.05 1.35 4.02
N SER A 137 5.66 2.21 3.22
CA SER A 137 6.58 3.24 3.69
C SER A 137 6.09 4.59 3.22
N MET A 138 5.94 5.54 4.14
CA MET A 138 5.60 6.92 3.80
C MET A 138 6.75 7.87 4.08
N GLU A 139 7.00 8.76 3.12
CA GLU A 139 7.95 9.85 3.25
C GLU A 139 7.21 11.15 3.62
N TRP A 140 7.73 11.88 4.62
CA TRP A 140 7.12 13.14 5.06
C TRP A 140 7.51 14.33 4.18
N ASP A 141 8.65 14.25 3.48
CA ASP A 141 9.12 15.32 2.60
C ASP A 141 8.53 15.15 1.20
N LEU A 142 7.29 15.63 1.05
CA LEU A 142 6.61 15.68 -0.25
C LEU A 142 7.45 16.40 -1.31
N SER A 143 8.23 17.41 -0.95
CA SER A 143 9.06 18.16 -1.92
C SER A 143 10.16 17.27 -2.49
N TYR A 144 10.81 16.49 -1.63
CA TYR A 144 11.76 15.48 -2.04
C TYR A 144 11.08 14.39 -2.88
N ALA A 145 9.94 13.88 -2.43
CA ALA A 145 9.17 12.86 -3.13
C ALA A 145 8.67 13.30 -4.52
N TYR A 146 8.28 14.57 -4.68
CA TYR A 146 7.94 15.15 -5.98
C TYR A 146 9.13 15.12 -6.95
N ARG A 147 10.33 15.42 -6.45
CA ARG A 147 11.54 15.48 -7.26
C ARG A 147 12.08 14.11 -7.63
N GLU A 148 12.15 13.19 -6.67
CA GLU A 148 12.84 11.91 -6.84
C GLU A 148 11.89 10.77 -7.21
N PHE A 149 10.64 10.83 -6.75
CA PHE A 149 9.67 9.73 -6.87
C PHE A 149 8.41 10.10 -7.64
N LYS A 150 8.48 11.12 -8.50
CA LYS A 150 7.37 11.57 -9.35
C LYS A 150 6.09 11.93 -8.56
N GLY A 151 6.24 12.36 -7.31
CA GLY A 151 5.13 12.77 -6.44
C GLY A 151 4.54 11.66 -5.57
N ALA A 152 5.06 10.44 -5.66
CA ALA A 152 4.69 9.38 -4.74
C ALA A 152 5.38 9.57 -3.39
N ASN A 153 4.61 9.62 -2.31
CA ASN A 153 5.10 9.70 -0.94
C ASN A 153 4.68 8.50 -0.08
N CYS A 154 3.96 7.53 -0.67
CA CYS A 154 3.57 6.27 -0.06
C CYS A 154 3.98 5.13 -1.00
N PHE A 155 4.80 4.21 -0.50
CA PHE A 155 5.34 3.09 -1.25
C PHE A 155 4.79 1.78 -0.70
N LEU A 156 4.17 0.98 -1.56
CA LEU A 156 3.66 -0.35 -1.22
C LEU A 156 4.81 -1.34 -1.37
N ARG A 157 5.06 -2.14 -0.33
CA ARG A 157 6.24 -3.00 -0.22
C ARG A 157 5.85 -4.47 -0.16
N GLY A 158 6.61 -5.29 -0.89
CA GLY A 158 6.47 -6.73 -0.95
C GLY A 158 7.17 -7.51 0.16
N THR A 159 7.79 -6.81 1.10
CA THR A 159 8.54 -7.37 2.22
C THR A 159 8.17 -6.64 3.49
N ASP A 160 8.26 -7.34 4.61
CA ASP A 160 8.03 -6.82 5.96
C ASP A 160 9.34 -6.57 6.71
N SER A 161 10.51 -6.79 6.10
CA SER A 161 11.80 -6.74 6.80
C SER A 161 12.20 -5.29 7.10
N PRO A 162 12.10 -4.84 8.37
CA PRO A 162 12.54 -3.50 8.73
C PRO A 162 14.06 -3.42 8.63
N THR A 163 14.54 -2.30 8.12
CA THR A 163 15.95 -1.94 8.13
C THR A 163 16.14 -0.65 8.93
N SER A 164 17.31 -0.53 9.57
CA SER A 164 17.75 0.75 10.12
C SER A 164 17.74 1.78 8.99
N GLY A 165 16.84 2.76 9.09
CA GLY A 165 16.35 3.52 7.95
C GLY A 165 16.45 5.02 8.12
N ASN A 166 16.18 5.71 7.01
CA ASN A 166 16.10 7.16 6.95
C ASN A 166 15.12 7.68 8.02
N PRO A 167 15.52 8.64 8.88
CA PRO A 167 14.62 9.21 9.90
C PRO A 167 13.41 9.91 9.28
N ASN A 168 13.40 10.08 7.95
CA ASN A 168 12.33 10.70 7.20
C ASN A 168 11.28 9.76 6.64
N VAL A 169 11.38 8.48 6.97
CA VAL A 169 10.44 7.45 6.56
C VAL A 169 9.73 6.92 7.80
N THR A 170 8.41 6.84 7.71
CA THR A 170 7.59 6.06 8.65
C THR A 170 7.11 4.83 7.91
N SER A 171 7.36 3.64 8.45
CA SER A 171 6.89 2.40 7.85
C SER A 171 5.78 1.78 8.68
N LEU A 172 4.83 1.14 8.00
CA LEU A 172 3.75 0.39 8.61
C LEU A 172 3.78 -1.02 8.07
N ILE A 173 3.83 -2.00 8.95
CA ILE A 173 3.99 -3.41 8.59
C ILE A 173 2.69 -4.12 8.93
N LEU A 174 2.23 -4.97 8.01
CA LEU A 174 1.05 -5.80 8.20
C LEU A 174 1.29 -6.77 9.38
N ASP A 175 0.46 -6.68 10.41
CA ASP A 175 0.50 -7.60 11.55
C ASP A 175 -0.07 -8.94 11.11
N GLN A 176 0.80 -9.91 10.80
CA GLN A 176 0.35 -11.26 10.46
C GLN A 176 -0.23 -12.03 11.66
N GLU A 177 -0.16 -11.48 12.88
CA GLU A 177 -0.60 -12.17 14.11
C GLU A 177 -2.08 -11.99 14.47
N ILE A 178 -2.87 -11.18 13.75
CA ILE A 178 -4.27 -10.95 14.14
C ILE A 178 -5.17 -10.96 12.90
N VAL A 179 -5.81 -12.10 12.61
CA VAL A 179 -7.29 -12.24 12.55
C VAL A 179 -7.63 -13.75 12.64
N THR A 180 -7.82 -14.26 13.85
CA THR A 180 -8.81 -15.33 14.10
C THR A 180 -9.89 -14.70 14.97
N ALA A 181 -11.02 -14.37 14.35
CA ALA A 181 -12.28 -14.11 15.05
C ALA A 181 -13.21 -15.29 14.81
#